data_AF-A0A6G1BFJ4-F1
#
_entry.id   AF-A0A6G1BFJ4-F1
#
_cell.length_a   1.000
_cell.length_b   1.000
_cell.length_c   1.000
_cell.angle_alpha   90.00
_cell.angle_beta   90.00
_cell.angle_gamma   90.00
#
_symmetry.space_group_name_H-M   'P 1'
#
loop_
_entity.id
_entity.type
_entity.pdbx_description
1 polymer ?
#
loop_
_entity_poly.entity_id
_entity_poly.type
_entity_poly.pdbx_seq_one_letter_code
_entity_poly.pdbx_strand_id
1 'polypeptide(L)'
;QADLQKNVIKKYKGHFPEILRRASECTELVSGLDVKEMNPTSHCYALVNKLDLTYDGSLSGEEGMSKIGLLIIILGVISLKGKEKNWDLLNMMDIYSGKKHFVFEEPNRSTTRNSAKEKYLEYQQVPKCDPPHYKFPWSLRAHMESSKMKVLEFLAK
;
A
#
# COMPACT_ATOMS: atom_id res chain seq x y z
N GLN A 1 -1.85 25.79 6.28
CA GLN A 1 -1.59 25.80 7.74
C GLN A 1 -2.76 26.28 8.61
N ALA A 2 -3.54 27.29 8.18
CA ALA A 2 -4.62 27.87 9.01
C ALA A 2 -5.65 26.82 9.51
N ASP A 3 -6.03 25.84 8.68
CA ASP A 3 -7.00 24.82 9.08
C ASP A 3 -6.46 23.81 10.08
N LEU A 4 -5.26 23.24 9.86
CA LEU A 4 -4.63 22.30 10.81
C LEU A 4 -4.36 22.96 12.17
N GLN A 5 -3.90 24.21 12.16
CA GLN A 5 -3.66 24.96 13.40
C GLN A 5 -4.95 25.32 14.13
N LYS A 6 -6.01 25.67 13.40
CA LYS A 6 -7.30 26.05 13.98
C LYS A 6 -8.10 24.85 14.47
N ASN A 7 -8.12 23.75 13.72
CA ASN A 7 -9.00 22.62 13.96
C ASN A 7 -8.35 21.49 14.78
N VAL A 8 -7.05 21.24 14.59
CA VAL A 8 -6.35 20.09 15.20
C VAL A 8 -5.45 20.54 16.35
N ILE A 9 -4.56 21.49 16.09
CA ILE A 9 -3.47 21.82 17.03
C ILE A 9 -3.92 22.81 18.11
N LYS A 10 -4.88 23.69 17.82
CA LYS A 10 -5.57 24.60 18.77
C LYS A 10 -4.62 25.31 19.73
N LYS A 11 -4.43 24.75 20.93
CA LYS A 11 -3.60 25.31 22.02
C LYS A 11 -2.11 24.96 21.95
N TYR A 12 -1.73 23.99 21.12
CA TYR A 12 -0.35 23.48 21.01
C TYR A 12 0.44 24.09 19.84
N LYS A 13 0.16 25.35 19.48
CA LYS A 13 0.75 26.01 18.30
C LYS A 13 2.28 26.00 18.29
N GLY A 14 2.91 26.13 19.46
CA GLY A 14 4.38 26.07 19.60
C GLY A 14 5.00 24.70 19.29
N HIS A 15 4.20 23.63 19.32
CA HIS A 15 4.64 22.26 19.00
C HIS A 15 4.19 21.82 17.60
N PHE A 16 3.65 22.74 16.80
CA PHE A 16 3.14 22.43 15.45
C PHE A 16 4.15 21.66 14.59
N PRO A 17 5.45 22.03 14.52
CA PRO A 17 6.41 21.30 13.69
C PRO A 17 6.59 19.85 14.13
N GLU A 18 6.65 19.59 15.44
CA GLU A 18 6.85 18.24 15.98
C GLU A 18 5.58 17.38 15.83
N ILE A 19 4.40 17.97 16.03
CA ILE A 19 3.12 17.28 15.81
C ILE A 19 2.97 16.91 14.34
N LEU A 20 3.26 17.84 13.44
CA LEU A 20 3.20 17.60 12.01
C LEU A 20 4.20 16.51 11.62
N ARG A 21 5.45 16.58 12.10
CA ARG A 21 6.48 15.56 11.83
C ARG A 21 5.99 14.15 12.21
N ARG A 22 5.51 13.97 13.44
CA ARG A 22 5.02 12.67 13.91
C ARG A 22 3.77 12.22 13.15
N ALA A 23 2.86 13.14 12.84
CA ALA A 23 1.67 12.82 12.06
C ALA A 23 2.03 12.38 10.64
N SER A 24 3.02 13.03 10.02
CA SER A 24 3.55 12.65 8.70
C SER A 24 4.20 11.27 8.73
N GLU A 25 5.04 10.98 9.73
CA GLU A 25 5.67 9.66 9.93
C GLU A 25 4.60 8.57 10.09
N CYS A 26 3.59 8.80 10.93
CA CYS A 26 2.48 7.86 11.11
C CYS A 26 1.65 7.68 9.82
N THR A 27 1.42 8.76 9.08
CA THR A 27 0.66 8.71 7.82
C THR A 27 1.42 7.92 6.76
N GLU A 28 2.75 8.07 6.70
CA GLU A 28 3.61 7.29 5.82
C GLU A 28 3.52 5.80 6.13
N LEU A 29 3.70 5.41 7.40
CA LEU A 29 3.69 4.01 7.82
C LEU A 29 2.33 3.33 7.64
N VAL A 30 1.24 4.00 8.04
CA VAL A 30 -0.11 3.41 8.03
C VAL A 30 -0.72 3.47 6.63
N SER A 31 -0.48 4.56 5.90
CA SER A 31 -1.19 4.84 4.65
C SER A 31 -0.36 4.71 3.38
N GLY A 32 0.97 4.59 3.48
CA GLY A 32 1.87 4.64 2.33
C GLY A 32 1.92 6.02 1.65
N LEU A 33 1.41 7.05 2.33
CA LEU A 33 1.29 8.41 1.80
C LEU A 33 2.27 9.34 2.50
N ASP A 34 2.95 10.16 1.70
CA ASP A 34 3.85 11.20 2.17
C ASP A 34 3.11 12.53 2.30
N VAL A 35 3.42 13.28 3.36
CA VAL A 35 2.95 14.66 3.50
C VAL A 35 3.99 15.59 2.90
N LYS A 36 3.71 16.09 1.70
CA LYS A 36 4.62 16.98 0.97
C LYS A 36 4.16 18.42 1.04
N GLU A 37 5.06 19.33 1.40
CA GLU A 37 4.81 20.77 1.33
C GLU A 37 4.87 21.22 -0.14
N MET A 38 3.76 21.76 -0.63
CA MET A 38 3.60 22.24 -2.00
C MET A 38 3.91 23.72 -2.13
N ASN A 39 3.68 24.49 -1.06
CA ASN A 39 3.97 25.92 -1.03
C ASN A 39 4.45 26.32 0.38
N PRO A 40 5.74 26.67 0.55
CA PRO A 40 6.30 27.11 1.82
C PRO A 40 5.72 28.44 2.33
N THR A 41 5.29 29.33 1.43
CA THR A 41 4.80 30.67 1.80
C THR A 41 3.40 30.59 2.41
N SER A 42 2.55 29.70 1.90
CA SER A 42 1.20 29.49 2.42
C SER A 42 1.08 28.27 3.34
N HIS A 43 2.18 27.53 3.52
CA HIS A 43 2.25 26.26 4.24
C HIS A 43 1.12 25.32 3.82
N CYS A 44 1.03 25.09 2.51
CA CYS A 44 0.09 24.16 1.90
C CYS A 44 0.76 22.80 1.74
N TYR A 45 0.10 21.76 2.26
CA TYR A 45 0.57 20.37 2.21
C TYR A 45 -0.39 19.53 1.39
N ALA A 46 0.15 18.52 0.70
CA ALA A 46 -0.63 17.52 -0.01
C ALA A 46 -0.13 16.12 0.34
N LEU A 47 -1.04 15.15 0.31
CA LEU A 47 -0.70 13.75 0.44
C LEU A 47 -0.31 13.22 -0.94
N VAL A 48 0.88 12.64 -1.04
CA VAL A 48 1.41 12.06 -2.28
C VAL A 48 1.80 10.61 -2.04
N ASN A 49 1.74 9.76 -3.07
CA ASN A 49 2.14 8.37 -2.94
C ASN A 49 3.66 8.26 -2.78
N LYS A 50 4.16 7.57 -1.75
CA LYS A 50 5.61 7.52 -1.45
C LYS A 50 6.41 6.69 -2.45
N LEU A 51 5.79 5.70 -3.09
CA LEU A 51 6.47 4.77 -4.00
C LEU A 51 6.19 5.04 -5.48
N ASP A 52 5.69 6.23 -5.80
CA ASP A 52 5.27 6.62 -7.16
C ASP A 52 4.29 5.61 -7.79
N LEU A 53 3.56 4.86 -6.96
CA LEU A 53 2.57 3.91 -7.46
C LEU A 53 1.45 4.74 -8.11
N THR A 54 1.06 4.35 -9.30
CA THR A 54 -0.02 5.03 -10.03
C THR A 54 -1.39 4.77 -9.40
N TYR A 55 -1.44 3.83 -8.44
CA TYR A 55 -2.61 3.59 -7.62
C TYR A 55 -2.86 4.71 -6.62
N ASP A 56 -4.04 5.31 -6.69
CA ASP A 56 -4.46 6.42 -5.83
C ASP A 56 -5.35 5.97 -4.64
N GLY A 57 -5.71 4.68 -4.57
CA GLY A 57 -6.56 4.14 -3.52
C GLY A 57 -8.05 4.49 -3.65
N SER A 58 -8.46 5.29 -4.65
CA SER A 58 -9.76 6.00 -4.70
C SER A 58 -10.98 5.16 -5.08
N LEU A 59 -10.84 3.84 -5.29
CA LEU A 59 -11.90 3.02 -5.91
C LEU A 59 -12.78 2.17 -4.96
N SER A 60 -12.74 2.36 -3.64
CA SER A 60 -13.89 1.95 -2.81
C SER A 60 -14.13 2.90 -1.67
N GLY A 61 -15.39 3.31 -1.49
CA GLY A 61 -15.85 4.12 -0.37
C GLY A 61 -15.86 3.37 0.98
N GLU A 62 -14.81 2.60 1.25
CA GLU A 62 -14.57 2.00 2.56
C GLU A 62 -13.58 2.88 3.32
N GLU A 63 -14.11 3.59 4.30
CA GLU A 63 -13.40 4.49 5.19
C GLU A 63 -12.65 3.67 6.24
N GLY A 64 -11.31 3.77 6.31
CA GLY A 64 -10.56 3.16 7.41
C GLY A 64 -9.09 2.79 7.17
N MET A 65 -8.67 2.47 5.94
CA MET A 65 -7.26 2.17 5.64
C MET A 65 -6.90 2.52 4.20
N SER A 66 -5.80 3.26 4.00
CA SER A 66 -5.30 3.50 2.64
C SER A 66 -4.88 2.17 2.03
N LYS A 67 -5.54 1.82 0.92
CA LYS A 67 -5.22 0.63 0.14
C LYS A 67 -3.78 0.62 -0.38
N ILE A 68 -3.17 1.81 -0.49
CA ILE A 68 -1.75 1.97 -0.85
C ILE A 68 -0.87 1.41 0.27
N GLY A 69 -1.09 1.79 1.53
CA GLY A 69 -0.32 1.28 2.68
C GLY A 69 -0.39 -0.24 2.79
N LEU A 70 -1.60 -0.80 2.66
CA LEU A 70 -1.80 -2.26 2.63
C LEU A 70 -1.05 -2.92 1.47
N LEU A 71 -1.12 -2.34 0.27
CA LEU A 71 -0.42 -2.84 -0.91
C LEU A 71 1.10 -2.88 -0.68
N ILE A 72 1.69 -1.84 -0.10
CA ILE A 72 3.13 -1.77 0.18
C ILE A 72 3.53 -2.87 1.17
N ILE A 73 2.75 -3.07 2.23
CA ILE A 73 3.00 -4.13 3.22
C ILE A 73 2.97 -5.50 2.55
N ILE A 74 1.96 -5.78 1.72
CA ILE A 74 1.84 -7.06 0.99
C ILE A 74 3.05 -7.27 0.06
N LEU A 75 3.41 -6.26 -0.75
CA LEU A 75 4.55 -6.32 -1.66
C LEU A 75 5.88 -6.56 -0.91
N GLY A 76 6.02 -6.00 0.29
CA GLY A 76 7.18 -6.18 1.15
C GLY A 76 7.27 -7.57 1.74
N VAL A 77 6.18 -8.08 2.33
CA VAL A 77 6.11 -9.45 2.86
C VAL A 77 6.48 -10.47 1.79
N ILE A 78 5.96 -10.30 0.57
CA ILE A 78 6.27 -11.16 -0.58
C ILE A 78 7.74 -11.07 -1.00
N SER A 79 8.34 -9.88 -0.85
CA SER A 79 9.75 -9.65 -1.18
C SER A 79 10.71 -10.25 -0.14
N LEU A 80 10.35 -10.22 1.15
CA LEU A 80 11.19 -10.69 2.26
C LEU A 80 11.26 -12.22 2.37
N LYS A 81 10.12 -12.91 2.40
CA LYS A 81 10.07 -14.33 2.78
C LYS A 81 10.11 -15.30 1.59
N GLY A 82 10.21 -14.79 0.36
CA GLY A 82 10.14 -15.61 -0.85
C GLY A 82 8.77 -16.29 -1.02
N LYS A 83 8.54 -16.97 -2.14
CA LYS A 83 7.19 -17.37 -2.59
C LYS A 83 6.45 -18.39 -1.70
N GLU A 84 7.10 -19.02 -0.71
CA GLU A 84 6.58 -20.25 -0.06
C GLU A 84 6.11 -20.09 1.39
N LYS A 85 6.48 -19.03 2.11
CA LYS A 85 6.15 -18.85 3.55
C LYS A 85 5.35 -17.56 3.87
N ASN A 86 4.67 -17.00 2.87
CA ASN A 86 3.96 -15.72 3.03
C ASN A 86 2.52 -15.88 3.54
N TRP A 87 1.96 -17.09 3.45
CA TRP A 87 0.55 -17.38 3.78
C TRP A 87 0.18 -17.02 5.21
N ASP A 88 1.00 -17.39 6.19
CA ASP A 88 0.70 -17.14 7.61
C ASP A 88 0.64 -15.64 7.94
N LEU A 89 1.49 -14.83 7.30
CA LEU A 89 1.51 -13.38 7.50
C LEU A 89 0.33 -12.69 6.81
N LEU A 90 -0.02 -13.13 5.60
CA LEU A 90 -1.19 -12.60 4.88
C LEU A 90 -2.50 -13.01 5.57
N ASN A 91 -2.56 -14.22 6.14
CA ASN A 91 -3.66 -14.68 6.98
C ASN A 91 -3.76 -13.87 8.27
N MET A 92 -2.64 -13.62 8.95
CA MET A 92 -2.60 -12.80 10.16
C MET A 92 -3.09 -11.37 9.93
N MET A 93 -2.89 -10.83 8.73
CA MET A 93 -3.38 -9.51 8.33
C MET A 93 -4.84 -9.52 7.83
N ASP A 94 -5.55 -10.65 7.91
CA ASP A 94 -6.92 -10.88 7.41
C ASP A 94 -7.08 -10.64 5.88
N ILE A 95 -5.98 -10.71 5.13
CA ILE A 95 -5.90 -10.47 3.68
C ILE A 95 -6.28 -11.72 2.87
N TYR A 96 -6.48 -12.86 3.53
CA TYR A 96 -6.73 -14.15 2.87
C TYR A 96 -7.99 -14.86 3.41
N SER A 97 -9.04 -14.14 3.75
CA SER A 97 -10.33 -14.77 4.10
C SER A 97 -11.13 -15.23 2.86
N GLY A 98 -10.49 -15.60 1.75
CA GLY A 98 -11.17 -16.08 0.53
C GLY A 98 -11.99 -15.01 -0.21
N LYS A 99 -11.71 -13.72 0.02
CA LYS A 99 -12.35 -12.59 -0.65
C LYS A 99 -11.55 -12.16 -1.88
N LYS A 100 -12.21 -11.56 -2.88
CA LYS A 100 -11.51 -10.95 -4.03
C LYS A 100 -10.84 -9.65 -3.58
N HIS A 101 -9.50 -9.61 -3.61
CA HIS A 101 -8.74 -8.41 -3.26
C HIS A 101 -8.26 -7.65 -4.51
N PHE A 102 -8.20 -6.32 -4.41
CA PHE A 102 -7.78 -5.42 -5.50
C PHE A 102 -6.32 -5.62 -5.93
N VAL A 103 -5.50 -6.30 -5.11
CA VAL A 103 -4.07 -6.52 -5.34
C VAL A 103 -3.82 -7.70 -6.29
N PHE A 104 -4.67 -8.73 -6.30
CA PHE A 104 -4.40 -10.00 -6.98
C PHE A 104 -5.11 -10.16 -8.33
N GLU A 105 -4.45 -10.82 -9.28
CA GLU A 105 -5.03 -11.29 -10.55
C GLU A 105 -5.22 -12.81 -10.52
N GLU A 106 -6.48 -13.28 -10.47
CA GLU A 106 -6.84 -14.70 -10.50
C GLU A 106 -6.64 -15.30 -11.92
N PRO A 107 -5.99 -16.47 -12.05
CA PRO A 107 -5.73 -17.13 -13.34
C PRO A 107 -6.98 -17.84 -13.87
N ASN A 108 -7.92 -18.21 -13.00
CA ASN A 108 -9.08 -19.02 -13.37
C ASN A 108 -10.31 -18.14 -13.61
N ARG A 109 -10.29 -17.37 -14.70
CA ARG A 109 -11.49 -16.79 -15.35
C ARG A 109 -11.12 -16.41 -16.78
N SER A 110 -11.09 -17.44 -17.62
CA SER A 110 -11.25 -17.33 -19.06
C SER A 110 -12.27 -16.23 -19.39
N THR A 111 -11.85 -15.25 -20.19
CA THR A 111 -12.74 -14.40 -20.99
C THR A 111 -13.54 -13.33 -20.22
N THR A 112 -12.88 -12.41 -19.50
CA THR A 112 -13.42 -11.05 -19.39
C THR A 112 -12.30 -10.02 -19.43
N ARG A 113 -12.08 -9.50 -20.65
CA ARG A 113 -11.00 -8.61 -21.11
C ARG A 113 -10.91 -7.24 -20.40
N ASN A 114 -11.74 -6.95 -19.40
CA ASN A 114 -11.86 -5.60 -18.81
C ASN A 114 -11.68 -5.55 -17.28
N SER A 115 -11.08 -6.56 -16.65
CA SER A 115 -10.79 -6.49 -15.20
C SER A 115 -9.45 -5.78 -14.94
N ALA A 116 -9.36 -4.50 -15.29
CA ALA A 116 -8.16 -3.67 -15.15
C ALA A 116 -8.16 -2.81 -13.85
N LYS A 117 -8.64 -3.36 -12.72
CA LYS A 117 -8.74 -2.63 -11.44
C LYS A 117 -7.45 -2.65 -10.61
N GLU A 118 -6.30 -2.59 -11.26
CA GLU A 118 -5.01 -2.17 -10.68
C GLU A 118 -3.92 -3.19 -10.30
N LYS A 119 -4.26 -4.45 -10.00
CA LYS A 119 -3.43 -5.67 -10.12
C LYS A 119 -1.88 -5.52 -10.00
N TYR A 120 -1.37 -5.59 -8.78
CA TYR A 120 0.08 -5.59 -8.48
C TYR A 120 0.67 -7.00 -8.26
N LEU A 121 -0.16 -8.02 -8.12
CA LEU A 121 0.26 -9.41 -7.90
C LEU A 121 -0.49 -10.36 -8.82
N GLU A 122 0.21 -11.38 -9.31
CA GLU A 122 -0.39 -12.49 -10.06
C GLU A 122 -0.67 -13.65 -9.12
N TYR A 123 -1.78 -14.37 -9.30
CA TYR A 123 -2.05 -15.61 -8.58
C TYR A 123 -1.63 -16.81 -9.45
N GLN A 124 -0.64 -17.58 -8.99
CA GLN A 124 -0.10 -18.71 -9.75
C GLN A 124 -0.11 -19.99 -8.91
N GLN A 125 -0.70 -21.07 -9.43
CA GLN A 125 -0.62 -22.39 -8.78
C GLN A 125 0.79 -22.98 -8.92
N VAL A 126 1.32 -23.54 -7.83
CA VAL A 126 2.59 -24.27 -7.84
C VAL A 126 2.37 -25.57 -8.61
N PRO A 127 3.10 -25.81 -9.70
CA PRO A 127 3.01 -27.07 -10.42
C PRO A 127 3.36 -28.24 -9.49
N LYS A 128 2.60 -29.33 -9.57
CA LYS A 128 2.88 -30.61 -8.90
C LYS A 128 2.86 -30.59 -7.37
N CYS A 129 2.15 -29.64 -6.75
CA CYS A 129 1.87 -29.65 -5.31
C CYS A 129 0.51 -30.32 -5.04
N ASP A 130 0.51 -31.37 -4.23
CA ASP A 130 -0.69 -32.01 -3.69
C ASP A 130 -0.58 -32.02 -2.14
N PRO A 131 -1.41 -31.23 -1.42
CA PRO A 131 -2.53 -30.42 -1.91
C PRO A 131 -2.09 -29.20 -2.75
N PRO A 132 -2.98 -28.58 -3.53
CA PRO A 132 -2.68 -27.39 -4.33
C PRO A 132 -2.11 -26.24 -3.49
N HIS A 133 -0.91 -25.77 -3.86
CA HIS A 133 -0.30 -24.57 -3.29
C HIS A 133 -0.34 -23.44 -4.32
N TYR A 134 -0.43 -22.19 -3.86
CA TYR A 134 -0.40 -21.02 -4.74
C TYR A 134 0.77 -20.09 -4.37
N LYS A 135 1.17 -19.24 -5.31
CA LYS A 135 2.25 -18.26 -5.19
C LYS A 135 1.77 -16.93 -5.75
N PHE A 136 2.27 -15.84 -5.15
CA PHE A 136 1.98 -14.48 -5.58
C PHE A 136 3.23 -13.75 -6.05
N PRO A 137 3.72 -14.00 -7.27
CA PRO A 137 4.75 -13.14 -7.83
C PRO A 137 4.21 -11.73 -8.07
N TRP A 138 5.15 -10.78 -8.08
CA TRP A 138 4.91 -9.42 -8.55
C TRP A 138 4.40 -9.44 -9.99
N SER A 139 3.38 -8.64 -10.29
CA SER A 139 2.91 -8.46 -11.66
C SER A 139 3.87 -7.57 -12.46
N LEU A 140 3.72 -7.55 -13.79
CA LEU A 140 4.48 -6.64 -14.64
C LEU A 140 4.29 -5.18 -14.21
N ARG A 141 3.09 -4.79 -13.76
CA ARG A 141 2.81 -3.43 -13.27
C ARG A 141 3.60 -3.10 -12.01
N ALA A 142 3.64 -4.01 -11.04
CA ALA A 142 4.45 -3.80 -9.82
C ALA A 142 5.93 -3.61 -10.14
N HIS A 143 6.44 -4.33 -11.15
CA HIS A 143 7.81 -4.17 -11.63
C HIS A 143 8.07 -2.89 -12.44
N MET A 144 7.06 -2.36 -13.13
CA MET A 144 7.19 -1.10 -13.87
C MET A 144 7.12 0.12 -12.93
N GLU A 145 6.27 0.07 -11.92
CA GLU A 145 6.03 1.21 -11.02
C GLU A 145 6.99 1.24 -9.82
N SER A 146 7.47 0.08 -9.39
CA SER A 146 8.35 -0.01 -8.23
C SER A 146 9.38 -1.12 -8.37
N SER A 147 10.24 -1.24 -7.37
CA SER A 147 11.20 -2.34 -7.27
C SER A 147 11.12 -2.96 -5.88
N LYS A 148 11.46 -4.25 -5.78
CA LYS A 148 11.56 -4.94 -4.49
C LYS A 148 12.45 -4.18 -3.52
N MET A 149 13.57 -3.64 -4.02
CA MET A 149 14.50 -2.85 -3.22
C MET A 149 13.84 -1.59 -2.65
N LYS A 150 13.13 -0.80 -3.48
CA LYS A 150 12.41 0.39 -3.01
C LYS A 150 11.35 0.07 -1.95
N VAL A 151 10.61 -1.01 -2.12
CA VAL A 151 9.59 -1.45 -1.14
C VAL A 151 10.24 -1.88 0.18
N LEU A 152 11.35 -2.61 0.13
CA LEU A 152 12.07 -3.05 1.32
C LEU A 152 12.74 -1.89 2.05
N GLU A 153 13.36 -0.96 1.33
CA GLU A 153 13.94 0.27 1.89
C GLU A 153 12.88 1.12 2.58
N PHE A 154 11.67 1.20 2.00
CA PHE A 154 10.56 1.91 2.61
C PHE A 154 10.12 1.28 3.95
N LEU A 155 10.02 -0.05 4.00
CA LEU A 155 9.60 -0.78 5.21
C LEU A 155 10.69 -0.87 6.29
N ALA A 156 11.94 -0.58 5.94
CA ALA A 156 13.08 -0.62 6.87
C ALA A 156 13.33 0.71 7.59
N LYS A 157 12.61 1.78 7.23
CA LYS A 157 12.63 3.06 7.93
C LYS A 157 11.89 2.96 9.26
#